data_AF-H1SIT8-F1
#
_entry.id   AF-H1SIT8-F1
#
_cell.length_a   1.000
_cell.length_b   1.000
_cell.length_c   1.000
_cell.angle_alpha   90.00
_cell.angle_beta   90.00
_cell.angle_gamma   90.00
#
_symmetry.space_group_name_H-M   'P 1'
#
loop_
_entity.id
_entity.type
_entity.pdbx_description
1 polymer ?
#
loop_
_entity_poly.entity_id
_entity_poly.type
_entity_poly.pdbx_seq_one_letter_code
_entity_poly.pdbx_strand_id
1 'polypeptide(L)'
;MDLRADERGQYYLLSLSANDRTGLLYAISRVLAKHRTSVHTARINTLGERVEDVFLVDGSRLASDNKLQLQLEQDLLAALAI
;
A
#
# COMPACT_ATOMS: atom_id res chain seq x y z
N MET A 1 8.52 -2.61 -1.90
CA MET A 1 7.09 -2.42 -2.20
C MET A 1 6.81 -3.03 -3.55
N ASP A 2 5.68 -3.72 -3.69
CA ASP A 2 5.17 -4.26 -4.95
C ASP A 2 3.66 -3.97 -5.02
N LEU A 3 3.17 -3.54 -6.17
CA LEU A 3 1.76 -3.20 -6.40
C LEU A 3 1.29 -3.88 -7.69
N ARG A 4 0.38 -4.85 -7.60
CA ARG A 4 -0.08 -5.66 -8.74
C ARG A 4 -1.59 -5.65 -8.86
N ALA A 5 -2.09 -5.37 -10.05
CA ALA A 5 -3.51 -5.51 -10.37
C ALA A 5 -3.93 -6.98 -10.39
N ASP A 6 -5.17 -7.26 -10.00
CA ASP A 6 -5.83 -8.51 -10.35
C ASP A 6 -6.15 -8.57 -11.86
N GLU A 7 -6.62 -9.72 -12.34
CA GLU A 7 -6.92 -9.93 -13.76
C GLU A 7 -7.98 -8.97 -14.32
N ARG A 8 -8.82 -8.38 -13.46
CA ARG A 8 -9.95 -7.53 -13.84
C ARG A 8 -9.67 -6.04 -13.60
N GLY A 9 -8.52 -5.70 -13.01
CA GLY A 9 -8.20 -4.35 -12.53
C GLY A 9 -9.08 -3.84 -11.39
N GLN A 10 -9.90 -4.72 -10.79
CA GLN A 10 -10.87 -4.34 -9.76
C GLN A 10 -10.17 -4.10 -8.43
N TYR A 11 -9.16 -4.91 -8.12
CA TYR A 11 -8.35 -4.79 -6.94
C TYR A 11 -6.87 -4.81 -7.28
N TYR A 12 -6.07 -4.24 -6.37
CA TYR A 12 -4.63 -4.34 -6.42
C TYR A 12 -4.11 -4.99 -5.13
N LEU A 13 -3.17 -5.91 -5.27
CA LEU A 13 -2.39 -6.45 -4.18
C LEU A 13 -1.18 -5.54 -3.94
N LEU A 14 -1.18 -4.85 -2.81
CA LEU A 14 -0.09 -4.02 -2.33
C LEU A 14 0.71 -4.79 -1.28
N SER A 15 1.96 -5.13 -1.59
CA SER A 15 2.87 -5.83 -0.69
C SER A 15 3.97 -4.88 -0.19
N LEU A 16 4.09 -4.74 1.13
CA LEU A 16 5.02 -3.84 1.79
C LEU A 16 5.98 -4.64 2.68
N SER A 17 7.26 -4.28 2.59
CA SER A 17 8.28 -4.80 3.49
C SER A 17 9.20 -3.66 3.89
N ALA A 18 9.38 -3.48 5.20
CA ALA A 18 10.16 -2.41 5.81
C ALA A 18 10.50 -2.77 7.26
N ASN A 19 11.51 -2.11 7.84
CA ASN A 19 11.77 -2.26 9.26
C ASN A 19 10.56 -1.77 10.07
N ASP A 20 10.15 -2.55 11.06
CA ASP A 20 9.07 -2.17 11.94
C ASP A 20 9.49 -1.00 12.81
N ARG A 21 8.60 -0.03 12.93
CA ARG A 21 8.79 1.15 13.76
C ARG A 21 7.45 1.67 14.23
N THR A 22 7.48 2.35 15.38
CA THR A 22 6.27 2.97 15.93
C THR A 22 5.60 3.88 14.91
N GLY A 23 4.32 3.62 14.66
CA GLY A 23 3.50 4.41 13.74
C GLY A 23 3.63 4.05 12.26
N LEU A 24 4.35 2.99 11.89
CA LEU A 24 4.49 2.56 10.48
C LEU A 24 3.14 2.28 9.81
N LEU A 25 2.30 1.44 10.41
CA LEU A 25 0.96 1.13 9.88
C LEU A 25 0.08 2.39 9.77
N TYR A 26 0.20 3.32 10.72
CA TYR A 26 -0.49 4.60 10.65
C TYR A 26 0.03 5.46 9.49
N ALA A 27 1.35 5.50 9.26
CA ALA A 27 1.93 6.22 8.13
C ALA A 27 1.44 5.66 6.79
N ILE A 28 1.41 4.33 6.64
CA ILE A 28 0.87 3.63 5.45
C ILE A 28 -0.61 3.97 5.25
N SER A 29 -1.44 3.77 6.27
CA SER A 29 -2.88 4.03 6.18
C SER A 29 -3.22 5.49 5.90
N ARG A 30 -2.44 6.45 6.43
CA ARG A 30 -2.57 7.87 6.06
C ARG A 30 -2.34 8.12 4.57
N VAL A 31 -1.32 7.48 3.99
CA VAL A 31 -1.03 7.64 2.55
C VAL A 31 -2.17 7.07 1.73
N LEU A 32 -2.65 5.87 2.06
CA LEU A 32 -3.81 5.27 1.41
C LEU A 32 -5.05 6.18 1.51
N ALA A 33 -5.31 6.74 2.69
CA ALA A 33 -6.42 7.68 2.91
C ALA A 33 -6.27 8.99 2.13
N LYS A 34 -5.06 9.57 2.06
CA LYS A 34 -4.75 10.78 1.27
C LYS A 34 -5.10 10.59 -0.21
N HIS A 35 -4.79 9.41 -0.75
CA HIS A 35 -5.11 9.06 -2.15
C HIS A 35 -6.54 8.55 -2.35
N ARG A 36 -7.31 8.42 -1.27
CA ARG A 36 -8.66 7.84 -1.23
C ARG A 36 -8.67 6.43 -1.83
N THR A 37 -7.66 5.64 -1.47
CA THR A 37 -7.50 4.24 -1.85
C THR A 37 -8.05 3.39 -0.71
N SER A 38 -9.22 2.79 -0.92
CA SER A 38 -9.88 1.96 0.08
C SER A 38 -9.16 0.62 0.24
N VAL A 39 -9.03 0.16 1.49
CA VAL A 39 -8.53 -1.18 1.82
C VAL A 39 -9.72 -2.11 1.99
N HIS A 40 -9.74 -3.21 1.24
CA HIS A 40 -10.73 -4.28 1.37
C HIS A 40 -10.32 -5.30 2.41
N THR A 41 -9.06 -5.73 2.34
CA THR A 41 -8.46 -6.69 3.26
C THR A 41 -7.05 -6.26 3.56
N ALA A 42 -6.59 -6.50 4.78
CA ALA A 42 -5.19 -6.36 5.14
C ALA A 42 -4.74 -7.58 5.93
N ARG A 43 -3.55 -8.08 5.62
CA ARG A 43 -2.81 -9.01 6.46
C ARG A 43 -1.58 -8.26 6.96
N ILE A 44 -1.54 -8.03 8.26
CA ILE A 44 -0.45 -7.32 8.93
C ILE A 44 0.41 -8.37 9.61
N ASN A 45 1.70 -8.46 9.25
CA ASN A 45 2.62 -9.44 9.82
C ASN A 45 3.93 -8.77 10.19
N THR A 46 4.48 -9.12 11.34
CA THR A 46 5.84 -8.75 11.75
C THR A 46 6.66 -10.02 11.92
N LEU A 47 7.82 -10.08 11.27
CA LEU A 47 8.80 -11.16 11.39
C LEU A 47 10.11 -10.57 11.90
N GLY A 48 10.41 -10.79 13.18
CA GLY A 48 11.53 -10.14 13.85
C GLY A 48 11.33 -8.63 13.87
N GLU A 49 12.25 -7.89 13.26
CA GLU A 49 12.23 -6.43 13.17
C GLU A 49 11.67 -5.90 11.84
N ARG A 50 11.10 -6.77 10.99
CA ARG A 50 10.61 -6.40 9.66
C ARG A 50 9.12 -6.70 9.52
N VAL A 51 8.37 -5.77 8.93
CA VAL A 51 6.98 -6.01 8.52
C VAL A 51 6.94 -6.68 7.15
N GLU A 52 5.93 -7.52 6.94
CA GLU A 52 5.59 -8.18 5.67
C GLU A 52 4.07 -8.05 5.46
N ASP A 53 3.64 -6.79 5.32
CA ASP A 53 2.24 -6.42 5.25
C ASP A 53 1.71 -6.54 3.82
N VAL A 54 0.49 -7.05 3.69
CA VAL A 54 -0.20 -7.18 2.40
C VAL A 54 -1.59 -6.56 2.51
N PHE A 55 -1.91 -5.66 1.58
CA PHE A 55 -3.19 -4.99 1.48
C PHE A 55 -3.85 -5.32 0.14
N LEU A 56 -5.13 -5.67 0.16
CA LEU A 56 -5.97 -5.68 -1.03
C LEU A 56 -6.68 -4.33 -1.09
N VAL A 57 -6.39 -3.53 -2.12
CA VAL A 57 -6.92 -2.17 -2.26
C VAL A 57 -7.79 -2.01 -3.50
N ASP A 58 -8.73 -1.06 -3.47
CA ASP A 58 -9.58 -0.76 -4.63
C ASP A 58 -8.74 -0.30 -5.83
N GLY A 59 -8.97 -0.93 -6.96
CA GLY A 59 -8.23 -0.71 -8.21
C GLY A 59 -8.92 0.24 -9.19
N SER A 60 -10.20 0.57 -9.00
CA SER A 60 -11.01 1.26 -10.03
C SER A 60 -10.39 2.58 -10.51
N ARG A 61 -9.82 3.35 -9.58
CA ARG A 61 -9.12 4.60 -9.87
C ARG A 61 -7.66 4.40 -10.25
N LEU A 62 -6.99 3.39 -9.70
CA LEU A 62 -5.59 3.09 -9.99
C LEU A 62 -5.41 2.58 -11.42
N ALA A 63 -6.34 1.75 -11.91
CA ALA A 63 -6.32 1.19 -13.25
C ALA A 63 -6.55 2.21 -14.37
N SER A 64 -7.24 3.32 -14.06
CA SER A 64 -7.58 4.37 -15.03
C SER A 64 -6.68 5.60 -14.96
N ASP A 65 -5.94 5.79 -13.86
CA ASP A 65 -5.09 6.96 -13.62
C ASP A 65 -3.67 6.56 -13.21
N ASN A 66 -2.80 6.40 -14.21
CA ASN A 66 -1.38 6.07 -14.00
C ASN A 66 -0.63 7.11 -13.15
N LYS A 67 -1.08 8.39 -13.18
CA LYS A 67 -0.44 9.45 -12.38
C LYS A 67 -0.80 9.28 -10.91
N LEU A 68 -2.05 8.95 -10.60
CA LEU A 68 -2.47 8.61 -9.24
C LEU A 68 -1.70 7.40 -8.71
N GLN A 69 -1.57 6.34 -9.52
CA GLN A 69 -0.79 5.16 -9.14
C GLN A 69 0.67 5.52 -8.81
N LEU A 70 1.34 6.27 -9.69
CA LEU A 70 2.72 6.69 -9.47
C LEU A 70 2.89 7.55 -8.21
N GLN A 71 1.96 8.48 -7.95
CA GLN A 71 2.00 9.32 -6.75
C GLN A 71 1.77 8.51 -5.47
N LEU A 72 0.86 7.53 -5.51
CA LEU A 72 0.62 6.61 -4.40
C LEU A 72 1.88 5.80 -4.08
N GLU A 73 2.54 5.24 -5.11
CA GLU A 73 3.79 4.48 -4.95
C GLU A 73 4.91 5.34 -4.35
N GLN A 74 5.10 6.56 -4.85
CA GLN A 74 6.11 7.49 -4.32
C GLN A 74 5.86 7.86 -2.84
N ASP A 75 4.62 8.21 -2.49
CA ASP A 75 4.27 8.57 -1.12
C ASP A 75 4.41 7.37 -0.15
N LEU A 76 4.05 6.16 -0.60
CA LEU A 76 4.24 4.94 0.19
C LEU A 76 5.73 4.65 0.40
N LEU A 77 6.54 4.69 -0.65
CA LEU A 77 8.00 4.52 -0.52
C LEU A 77 8.61 5.53 0.45
N ALA A 78 8.20 6.79 0.39
CA ALA A 78 8.65 7.81 1.33
C ALA A 78 8.23 7.50 2.77
N ALA A 79 7.03 6.98 2.99
CA ALA A 79 6.56 6.58 4.32
C ALA A 79 7.34 5.37 4.89
N LEU A 80 7.85 4.47 4.02
CA LEU A 80 8.64 3.32 4.43
C LEU A 80 10.11 3.64 4.71
N ALA A 81 10.65 4.73 4.14
CA ALA A 81 12.08 5.06 4.20
C ALA A 81 12.52 5.82 5.46
N ILE A 82 11.59 6.10 6.39
CA ILE A 82 11.87 6.71 7.70
C ILE A 82 12.32 5.61 8.65
#